data_AF-A0A6I1LAG5-F1
#
_entry.id   AF-A0A6I1LAG5-F1
#
_cell.length_a   1.000
_cell.length_b   1.000
_cell.length_c   1.000
_cell.angle_alpha   90.00
_cell.angle_beta   90.00
_cell.angle_gamma   90.00
#
_symmetry.space_group_name_H-M   'P 1'
#
loop_
_entity.id
_entity.type
_entity.pdbx_description
1 polymer ?
#
loop_
_entity_poly.entity_id
_entity_poly.type
_entity_poly.pdbx_seq_one_letter_code
_entity_poly.pdbx_strand_id
1 'polypeptide(L)'
;MSVSTLDKPLSTSNTGMALPNTSRSDTAPSIRQNSANVSFAAQEQPAGPSFDQFTPLSTSARLAGNSQAGTQQTLPQMFMKMFEKFFAAWFSPQRPPVPEPCPCKPGKPDPQYGTKNNEELAQLLLDNFDAFKDPKSPSYITKQGLEAMASRPLTGDPDKDRNIHLAKELLKRPDLVDALDRHSTTGALDGLIDRQKIEMTIKGQSPFKYQSDKQLAAEMLKHFDELKGGFWSRTINIDDLKDLAGQKLTGDASKDNLIWLAREIIQRSEALKKMDNTRGLDDDGLISKKGLKKLSR
;
A
#
# COMPACT_ATOMS: atom_id res chain seq x y z
N MET A 1 66.47 -13.63 -34.86
CA MET A 1 66.58 -14.97 -35.47
C MET A 1 65.35 -15.74 -34.99
N SER A 2 64.36 -16.03 -35.83
CA SER A 2 64.40 -16.98 -36.97
C SER A 2 64.28 -18.42 -36.45
N VAL A 3 63.04 -18.87 -36.22
CA VAL A 3 62.25 -19.83 -37.04
C VAL A 3 62.81 -21.25 -37.10
N SER A 4 62.06 -22.35 -37.19
CA SER A 4 60.67 -22.76 -36.91
C SER A 4 60.50 -24.07 -37.69
N THR A 5 59.96 -25.12 -37.10
CA THR A 5 59.20 -26.16 -37.80
C THR A 5 57.91 -26.47 -36.99
N LEU A 6 56.67 -26.56 -37.51
CA LEU A 6 56.13 -27.14 -38.78
C LEU A 6 56.06 -28.69 -38.65
N ASP A 7 54.98 -29.45 -38.87
CA ASP A 7 53.61 -29.27 -39.44
C ASP A 7 52.68 -30.43 -38.93
N LYS A 8 51.34 -30.58 -39.07
CA LYS A 8 50.14 -29.77 -39.47
C LYS A 8 48.84 -30.49 -38.91
N PRO A 9 47.55 -30.22 -39.28
CA PRO A 9 46.44 -30.29 -38.31
C PRO A 9 45.11 -30.92 -38.85
N LEU A 10 43.96 -30.52 -38.27
CA LEU A 10 42.58 -30.57 -38.83
C LEU A 10 41.91 -31.96 -38.95
N SER A 11 40.59 -32.12 -38.75
CA SER A 11 39.54 -31.26 -39.32
C SER A 11 38.31 -31.01 -38.44
N THR A 12 37.70 -29.84 -38.65
CA THR A 12 36.30 -29.53 -38.28
C THR A 12 35.38 -29.76 -39.48
N SER A 13 34.10 -30.05 -39.24
CA SER A 13 33.07 -30.08 -40.28
C SER A 13 31.77 -29.43 -39.81
N ASN A 14 31.68 -28.12 -40.01
CA ASN A 14 30.38 -27.46 -40.18
C ASN A 14 29.85 -27.81 -41.57
N THR A 15 28.58 -28.20 -41.70
CA THR A 15 27.90 -28.28 -42.99
C THR A 15 26.51 -27.67 -42.89
N GLY A 16 26.34 -26.51 -43.51
CA GLY A 16 25.04 -25.93 -43.79
C GLY A 16 24.97 -25.54 -45.26
N MET A 17 24.02 -26.12 -45.99
CA MET A 17 23.48 -25.71 -47.29
C MET A 17 22.20 -26.55 -47.49
N ALA A 18 21.17 -26.14 -48.22
CA ALA A 18 20.66 -24.88 -48.75
C ALA A 18 19.38 -25.26 -49.52
N LEU A 19 18.56 -24.28 -49.89
CA LEU A 19 17.31 -24.43 -50.65
C LEU A 19 17.42 -25.33 -51.90
N PRO A 20 16.28 -25.90 -52.33
CA PRO A 20 15.75 -25.53 -53.63
C PRO A 20 14.50 -24.66 -53.51
N ASN A 21 14.33 -23.74 -54.47
CA ASN A 21 13.23 -22.78 -54.53
C ASN A 21 12.47 -22.95 -55.86
N THR A 22 11.18 -23.28 -55.81
CA THR A 22 10.27 -23.15 -56.96
C THR A 22 8.85 -22.89 -56.43
N SER A 23 8.15 -21.97 -57.09
CA SER A 23 6.89 -21.40 -56.62
C SER A 23 5.66 -22.02 -57.29
N ARG A 24 4.54 -22.10 -56.54
CA ARG A 24 3.27 -21.42 -56.88
C ARG A 24 2.18 -21.58 -55.80
N SER A 25 1.33 -20.56 -55.72
CA SER A 25 -0.12 -20.52 -55.36
C SER A 25 -0.75 -21.72 -54.61
N ASP A 26 -1.54 -21.55 -53.55
CA ASP A 26 -2.65 -20.58 -53.42
C ASP A 26 -3.18 -20.34 -51.99
N THR A 27 -4.05 -19.32 -51.85
CA THR A 27 -5.06 -19.09 -50.77
C THR A 27 -4.61 -19.05 -49.29
N ALA A 28 -4.75 -17.86 -48.67
CA ALA A 28 -4.83 -17.69 -47.22
C ALA A 28 -6.30 -17.43 -46.78
N PRO A 29 -6.77 -18.00 -45.64
CA PRO A 29 -8.13 -17.77 -45.15
C PRO A 29 -8.23 -16.41 -44.44
N SER A 30 -8.89 -15.44 -45.07
CA SER A 30 -9.23 -14.16 -44.44
C SER A 30 -10.44 -14.32 -43.51
N ILE A 31 -10.24 -14.11 -42.20
CA ILE A 31 -11.33 -14.03 -41.22
C ILE A 31 -11.72 -12.55 -41.01
N ARG A 32 -13.02 -12.27 -41.13
CA ARG A 32 -13.56 -10.92 -41.27
C ARG A 32 -13.50 -10.11 -39.96
N GLN A 33 -13.04 -8.87 -40.07
CA GLN A 33 -13.51 -7.80 -39.18
C GLN A 33 -14.97 -7.49 -39.56
N ASN A 34 -15.90 -7.60 -38.62
CA ASN A 34 -17.32 -7.40 -38.87
C ASN A 34 -17.77 -6.03 -38.34
N SER A 35 -17.34 -4.97 -39.02
CA SER A 35 -17.61 -3.57 -38.65
C SER A 35 -19.09 -3.19 -38.91
N ALA A 36 -19.94 -3.39 -37.91
CA ALA A 36 -21.35 -2.98 -37.95
C ALA A 36 -21.47 -1.44 -37.94
N ASN A 37 -21.60 -0.85 -39.13
CA ASN A 37 -21.71 0.59 -39.30
C ASN A 37 -23.16 1.06 -39.01
N VAL A 38 -23.39 1.60 -37.81
CA VAL A 38 -24.73 2.02 -37.35
C VAL A 38 -24.87 3.54 -37.48
N SER A 39 -25.34 3.98 -38.65
CA SER A 39 -25.71 5.37 -38.89
C SER A 39 -27.13 5.65 -38.40
N PHE A 40 -27.30 6.59 -37.46
CA PHE A 40 -28.58 7.26 -37.21
C PHE A 40 -28.40 8.76 -37.35
N ALA A 41 -29.17 9.35 -38.26
CA ALA A 41 -29.19 10.79 -38.48
C ALA A 41 -30.04 11.49 -37.40
N ALA A 42 -29.62 12.69 -37.00
CA ALA A 42 -30.49 13.59 -36.26
C ALA A 42 -31.52 14.21 -37.22
N GLN A 43 -32.78 14.29 -36.80
CA GLN A 43 -33.84 14.99 -37.52
C GLN A 43 -34.74 15.73 -36.52
N GLU A 44 -35.11 16.97 -36.85
CA GLU A 44 -35.71 17.92 -35.91
C GLU A 44 -37.24 18.06 -36.07
N GLN A 45 -37.97 17.96 -34.94
CA GLN A 45 -39.26 18.64 -34.66
C GLN A 45 -40.49 18.22 -35.54
N PRO A 46 -41.75 18.64 -35.24
CA PRO A 46 -42.23 19.58 -34.19
C PRO A 46 -43.47 19.17 -33.33
N ALA A 47 -43.73 19.99 -32.31
CA ALA A 47 -45.04 20.45 -31.79
C ALA A 47 -46.09 19.50 -31.10
N GLY A 48 -46.12 19.55 -29.76
CA GLY A 48 -47.34 19.77 -28.94
C GLY A 48 -48.33 18.61 -28.70
N PRO A 49 -49.37 18.79 -27.85
CA PRO A 49 -49.74 19.98 -27.05
C PRO A 49 -49.50 19.83 -25.52
N SER A 50 -49.88 20.85 -24.75
CA SER A 50 -49.57 21.05 -23.32
C SER A 50 -50.59 20.46 -22.33
N PHE A 51 -50.20 20.32 -21.06
CA PHE A 51 -51.10 20.52 -19.90
C PHE A 51 -50.34 21.07 -18.67
N ASP A 52 -51.09 21.70 -17.76
CA ASP A 52 -50.65 22.51 -16.61
C ASP A 52 -49.89 21.73 -15.50
N GLN A 53 -48.76 22.22 -14.94
CA GLN A 53 -48.51 23.40 -14.10
C GLN A 53 -48.71 23.13 -12.59
N PHE A 54 -47.62 23.12 -11.81
CA PHE A 54 -47.61 23.50 -10.39
C PHE A 54 -46.20 23.95 -9.96
N THR A 55 -46.12 24.90 -9.03
CA THR A 55 -44.88 25.54 -8.56
C THR A 55 -44.55 25.18 -7.10
N PRO A 56 -43.26 25.10 -6.72
CA PRO A 56 -42.85 25.12 -5.33
C PRO A 56 -42.73 26.57 -4.83
N LEU A 57 -43.57 26.97 -3.87
CA LEU A 57 -43.49 28.28 -3.22
C LEU A 57 -42.40 28.29 -2.15
N SER A 58 -41.48 29.26 -2.19
CA SER A 58 -40.57 29.56 -1.09
C SER A 58 -41.18 30.62 -0.16
N THR A 59 -41.09 30.43 1.16
CA THR A 59 -41.44 31.44 2.15
C THR A 59 -40.60 31.27 3.40
N SER A 60 -40.03 32.37 3.89
CA SER A 60 -39.07 32.40 4.99
C SER A 60 -39.75 32.84 6.30
N ALA A 61 -39.35 32.21 7.42
CA ALA A 61 -39.57 32.76 8.75
C ALA A 61 -38.31 32.54 9.62
N ARG A 62 -37.81 33.62 10.24
CA ARG A 62 -36.78 33.58 11.29
C ARG A 62 -37.43 33.99 12.61
N LEU A 63 -36.96 33.45 13.74
CA LEU A 63 -36.40 34.29 14.83
C LEU A 63 -35.69 33.47 15.93
N ALA A 64 -34.51 33.97 16.31
CA ALA A 64 -33.74 33.82 17.56
C ALA A 64 -33.90 32.57 18.48
N GLY A 65 -32.76 31.91 18.76
CA GLY A 65 -32.58 30.95 19.87
C GLY A 65 -31.10 30.62 20.09
N ASN A 66 -30.54 31.00 21.25
CA ASN A 66 -29.10 31.05 21.53
C ASN A 66 -28.31 29.72 21.44
N SER A 67 -27.12 29.81 20.83
CA SER A 67 -25.84 29.31 21.35
C SER A 67 -25.70 27.87 21.89
N GLN A 68 -25.11 26.99 21.06
CA GLN A 68 -23.94 26.21 21.48
C GLN A 68 -22.98 26.00 20.30
N ALA A 69 -21.70 26.39 20.47
CA ALA A 69 -20.68 26.25 19.44
C ALA A 69 -20.11 24.82 19.44
N GLY A 70 -20.84 23.88 18.83
CA GLY A 70 -20.35 22.52 18.58
C GLY A 70 -19.13 22.55 17.66
N THR A 71 -17.94 22.30 18.19
CA THR A 71 -16.73 22.17 17.37
C THR A 71 -16.86 20.96 16.46
N GLN A 72 -16.75 21.18 15.14
CA GLN A 72 -16.70 20.11 14.15
C GLN A 72 -15.38 19.34 14.30
N GLN A 73 -15.34 18.38 15.22
CA GLN A 73 -14.27 17.38 15.29
C GLN A 73 -14.38 16.51 14.04
N THR A 74 -13.46 16.71 13.11
CA THR A 74 -13.42 15.93 11.87
C THR A 74 -13.17 14.46 12.16
N LEU A 75 -13.76 13.60 11.32
CA LEU A 75 -13.80 12.14 11.45
C LEU A 75 -12.51 11.44 11.96
N PRO A 76 -11.28 11.81 11.55
CA PRO A 76 -10.06 11.19 12.12
C PRO A 76 -9.96 11.22 13.66
N GLN A 77 -10.54 12.22 14.35
CA GLN A 77 -10.37 12.33 15.81
C GLN A 77 -11.05 11.21 16.62
N MET A 78 -12.18 10.67 16.15
CA MET A 78 -12.88 9.58 16.85
C MET A 78 -12.14 8.24 16.66
N PHE A 79 -11.63 8.00 15.46
CA PHE A 79 -10.80 6.83 15.13
C PHE A 79 -9.53 6.78 16.00
N MET A 80 -8.75 7.88 16.01
CA MET A 80 -7.52 7.97 16.80
C MET A 80 -7.76 7.79 18.30
N LYS A 81 -8.85 8.33 18.86
CA LYS A 81 -9.21 8.15 20.29
C LYS A 81 -9.60 6.72 20.68
N MET A 82 -10.00 5.87 19.72
CA MET A 82 -10.23 4.44 19.96
C MET A 82 -8.94 3.63 19.77
N PHE A 83 -8.11 4.02 18.80
CA PHE A 83 -6.78 3.46 18.53
C PHE A 83 -5.79 3.69 19.70
N GLU A 84 -5.72 4.90 20.26
CA GLU A 84 -4.89 5.22 21.43
C GLU A 84 -5.25 4.38 22.66
N LYS A 85 -6.55 4.11 22.89
CA LYS A 85 -7.00 3.23 23.99
C LYS A 85 -6.50 1.80 23.84
N PHE A 86 -6.34 1.30 22.62
CA PHE A 86 -5.73 0.00 22.35
C PHE A 86 -4.22 0.03 22.63
N PHE A 87 -3.50 1.05 22.18
CA PHE A 87 -2.06 1.21 22.47
C PHE A 87 -1.75 1.31 23.97
N ALA A 88 -2.50 2.12 24.72
CA ALA A 88 -2.34 2.25 26.17
C ALA A 88 -2.55 0.91 26.92
N ALA A 89 -3.51 0.11 26.45
CA ALA A 89 -3.80 -1.21 27.04
C ALA A 89 -2.72 -2.26 26.73
N TRP A 90 -1.98 -2.12 25.62
CA TRP A 90 -0.92 -3.07 25.22
C TRP A 90 0.50 -2.70 25.68
N PHE A 91 0.78 -1.41 25.90
CA PHE A 91 2.13 -0.93 26.24
C PHE A 91 2.30 -0.42 27.69
N SER A 92 1.36 -0.72 28.60
CA SER A 92 1.50 -0.43 30.03
C SER A 92 2.53 -1.36 30.70
N PRO A 93 3.69 -0.88 31.17
CA PRO A 93 4.77 -1.76 31.62
C PRO A 93 4.65 -2.10 33.11
N GLN A 94 4.38 -3.37 33.44
CA GLN A 94 4.67 -3.90 34.78
C GLN A 94 6.08 -4.47 34.84
N ARG A 95 6.85 -4.12 35.89
CA ARG A 95 8.23 -4.58 36.06
C ARG A 95 8.65 -4.64 37.53
N PRO A 96 9.09 -5.80 38.06
CA PRO A 96 9.87 -5.86 39.30
C PRO A 96 11.35 -5.47 39.07
N PRO A 97 12.09 -5.01 40.09
CA PRO A 97 13.51 -4.64 40.03
C PRO A 97 14.43 -5.87 40.28
N VAL A 98 15.78 -5.89 40.17
CA VAL A 98 16.93 -4.95 39.99
C VAL A 98 18.11 -5.78 39.36
N PRO A 99 19.40 -5.36 39.21
CA PRO A 99 20.04 -4.06 38.93
C PRO A 99 21.12 -4.11 37.80
N GLU A 100 21.78 -2.96 37.53
CA GLU A 100 23.09 -2.78 36.84
C GLU A 100 23.16 -3.03 35.28
N PRO A 101 24.25 -2.65 34.55
CA PRO A 101 24.20 -1.33 33.89
C PRO A 101 24.73 -1.27 32.43
N CYS A 102 23.91 -0.81 31.48
CA CYS A 102 24.35 -0.41 30.13
C CYS A 102 23.81 0.98 29.74
N PRO A 103 24.65 1.93 29.25
CA PRO A 103 24.30 3.35 29.17
C PRO A 103 23.65 3.78 27.84
N CYS A 104 22.52 3.16 27.45
CA CYS A 104 21.67 3.66 26.36
C CYS A 104 20.32 4.14 26.91
N LYS A 105 20.28 5.38 27.43
CA LYS A 105 19.00 6.04 27.74
C LYS A 105 18.21 6.20 26.43
N PRO A 106 16.92 5.84 26.36
CA PRO A 106 16.09 6.23 25.22
C PRO A 106 16.09 7.76 25.16
N GLY A 107 16.61 8.30 24.05
CA GLY A 107 16.65 9.74 23.84
C GLY A 107 15.24 10.31 23.92
N LYS A 108 15.08 11.50 24.52
CA LYS A 108 13.81 12.23 24.47
C LYS A 108 13.35 12.33 23.00
N PRO A 109 12.03 12.33 22.71
CA PRO A 109 11.53 12.68 21.39
C PRO A 109 12.21 13.95 20.90
N ASP A 110 12.59 13.96 19.63
CA ASP A 110 13.20 15.15 19.06
C ASP A 110 12.18 16.30 19.10
N PRO A 111 12.51 17.49 19.63
CA PRO A 111 11.51 18.57 19.77
C PRO A 111 10.88 19.00 18.45
N GLN A 112 11.59 18.85 17.33
CA GLN A 112 11.17 19.28 16.00
C GLN A 112 10.63 18.13 15.12
N TYR A 113 11.11 16.90 15.32
CA TYR A 113 10.72 15.73 14.52
C TYR A 113 9.81 14.75 15.27
N GLY A 114 10.00 14.56 16.57
CA GLY A 114 9.20 13.63 17.39
C GLY A 114 7.74 14.05 17.56
N THR A 115 7.44 15.34 17.33
CA THR A 115 6.10 15.92 17.34
C THR A 115 5.34 15.74 16.03
N LYS A 116 6.01 15.29 14.96
CA LYS A 116 5.42 15.16 13.61
C LYS A 116 4.60 13.90 13.44
N ASN A 117 3.58 13.97 12.59
CA ASN A 117 2.84 12.80 12.13
C ASN A 117 3.61 12.03 11.03
N ASN A 118 3.05 10.91 10.57
CA ASN A 118 3.72 10.02 9.62
C ASN A 118 3.78 10.60 8.20
N GLU A 119 2.72 11.27 7.75
CA GLU A 119 2.67 12.00 6.48
C GLU A 119 3.68 13.15 6.43
N GLU A 120 3.86 13.91 7.52
CA GLU A 120 4.87 14.97 7.61
C GLU A 120 6.31 14.44 7.51
N LEU A 121 6.60 13.30 8.13
CA LEU A 121 7.92 12.67 8.04
C LEU A 121 8.17 12.05 6.66
N ALA A 122 7.14 11.48 6.04
CA ALA A 122 7.19 11.00 4.67
C ALA A 122 7.39 12.15 3.66
N GLN A 123 6.71 13.29 3.84
CA GLN A 123 6.88 14.48 3.00
C GLN A 123 8.30 15.04 3.15
N LEU A 124 8.81 15.18 4.38
CA LEU A 124 10.19 15.63 4.60
C LEU A 124 11.23 14.68 3.98
N LEU A 125 10.95 13.37 3.93
CA LEU A 125 11.78 12.38 3.24
C LEU A 125 11.69 12.52 1.71
N LEU A 126 10.54 12.89 1.16
CA LEU A 126 10.35 13.15 -0.27
C LEU A 126 11.06 14.45 -0.71
N ASP A 127 10.95 15.50 0.11
CA ASP A 127 11.57 16.80 -0.13
C ASP A 127 13.10 16.68 -0.12
N ASN A 128 13.65 15.94 0.86
CA ASN A 128 15.09 15.73 1.02
C ASN A 128 15.61 14.45 0.34
N PHE A 129 14.80 13.77 -0.48
CA PHE A 129 15.04 12.41 -0.96
C PHE A 129 16.46 12.20 -1.53
N ASP A 130 16.97 13.16 -2.30
CA ASP A 130 18.29 13.09 -2.92
C ASP A 130 19.47 13.06 -1.92
N ALA A 131 19.28 13.51 -0.68
CA ALA A 131 20.27 13.40 0.41
C ALA A 131 20.33 12.01 1.05
N PHE A 132 19.33 11.16 0.82
CA PHE A 132 19.17 9.84 1.44
C PHE A 132 19.44 8.65 0.49
N LYS A 133 19.55 8.90 -0.81
CA LYS A 133 19.72 7.83 -1.82
C LYS A 133 21.05 7.13 -1.65
N ASP A 134 21.07 5.83 -1.91
CA ASP A 134 22.34 5.09 -1.97
C ASP A 134 23.11 5.51 -3.25
N PRO A 135 24.39 5.95 -3.17
CA PRO A 135 25.20 6.25 -4.35
C PRO A 135 25.36 5.07 -5.33
N LYS A 136 25.15 3.83 -4.87
CA LYS A 136 25.15 2.60 -5.70
C LYS A 136 23.80 2.32 -6.36
N SER A 137 22.72 2.89 -5.82
CA SER A 137 21.33 2.70 -6.28
C SER A 137 20.62 4.06 -6.34
N PRO A 138 21.03 4.99 -7.24
CA PRO A 138 20.70 6.42 -7.19
C PRO A 138 19.23 6.79 -7.45
N SER A 139 18.35 5.80 -7.62
CA SER A 139 16.89 5.95 -7.67
C SER A 139 16.18 5.64 -6.35
N TYR A 140 16.89 5.08 -5.35
CA TYR A 140 16.31 4.49 -4.15
C TYR A 140 17.02 4.95 -2.87
N ILE A 141 16.23 5.14 -1.81
CA ILE A 141 16.70 5.15 -0.42
C ILE A 141 16.62 3.70 0.09
N THR A 142 17.68 3.21 0.72
CA THR A 142 17.69 1.88 1.35
C THR A 142 17.51 1.99 2.86
N LYS A 143 17.00 0.92 3.50
CA LYS A 143 16.95 0.84 4.98
C LYS A 143 18.34 1.02 5.61
N GLN A 144 19.38 0.44 5.00
CA GLN A 144 20.78 0.67 5.39
C GLN A 144 21.22 2.13 5.18
N GLY A 145 20.71 2.83 4.17
CA GLY A 145 20.94 4.27 3.95
C GLY A 145 20.32 5.14 5.04
N LEU A 146 19.11 4.81 5.50
CA LEU A 146 18.47 5.47 6.66
C LEU A 146 19.29 5.24 7.93
N GLU A 147 19.72 4.01 8.21
CA GLU A 147 20.60 3.66 9.33
C GLU A 147 21.93 4.43 9.25
N ALA A 148 22.59 4.44 8.09
CA ALA A 148 23.85 5.15 7.88
C ALA A 148 23.72 6.68 8.01
N MET A 149 22.57 7.27 7.68
CA MET A 149 22.29 8.69 7.93
C MET A 149 22.04 8.93 9.44
N ALA A 150 21.23 8.08 10.09
CA ALA A 150 20.91 8.20 11.50
C ALA A 150 22.13 7.96 12.41
N SER A 151 23.11 7.17 11.99
CA SER A 151 24.35 6.94 12.75
C SER A 151 25.35 8.10 12.68
N ARG A 152 25.11 9.14 11.87
CA ARG A 152 26.04 10.27 11.75
C ARG A 152 26.05 11.14 13.02
N PRO A 153 27.24 11.67 13.42
CA PRO A 153 27.31 12.76 14.37
C PRO A 153 26.69 14.02 13.77
N LEU A 154 26.17 14.90 14.63
CA LEU A 154 25.75 16.24 14.20
C LEU A 154 26.98 17.05 13.76
N THR A 155 26.77 17.92 12.79
CA THR A 155 27.82 18.60 12.02
C THR A 155 27.83 20.11 12.23
N GLY A 156 26.77 20.67 12.83
CA GLY A 156 26.58 22.12 12.97
C GLY A 156 26.05 22.80 11.69
N ASP A 157 25.95 22.05 10.60
CA ASP A 157 25.25 22.46 9.38
C ASP A 157 23.76 22.14 9.53
N PRO A 158 22.86 23.14 9.52
CA PRO A 158 21.44 22.92 9.80
C PRO A 158 20.76 21.92 8.85
N ASP A 159 21.15 21.88 7.57
CA ASP A 159 20.49 21.06 6.56
C ASP A 159 21.02 19.61 6.55
N LYS A 160 22.30 19.42 6.85
CA LYS A 160 22.82 18.07 7.15
C LYS A 160 22.20 17.53 8.44
N ASP A 161 22.14 18.34 9.48
CA ASP A 161 21.66 17.90 10.79
C ASP A 161 20.15 17.60 10.75
N ARG A 162 19.33 18.43 10.08
CA ARG A 162 17.92 18.13 9.77
C ARG A 162 17.72 16.72 9.19
N ASN A 163 18.56 16.32 8.24
CA ASN A 163 18.48 14.98 7.63
C ASN A 163 18.89 13.86 8.58
N ILE A 164 19.87 14.10 9.45
CA ILE A 164 20.26 13.17 10.52
C ILE A 164 19.13 13.01 11.57
N HIS A 165 18.47 14.10 11.95
CA HIS A 165 17.33 14.09 12.88
C HIS A 165 16.10 13.39 12.27
N LEU A 166 15.80 13.64 10.99
CA LEU A 166 14.75 12.93 10.24
C LEU A 166 15.02 11.42 10.19
N ALA A 167 16.24 11.00 9.87
CA ALA A 167 16.63 9.59 9.84
C ALA A 167 16.42 8.90 11.21
N LYS A 168 16.86 9.58 12.29
CA LYS A 168 16.70 9.11 13.67
C LYS A 168 15.24 8.99 14.10
N GLU A 169 14.33 9.79 13.55
CA GLU A 169 12.91 9.71 13.86
C GLU A 169 12.18 8.65 13.03
N LEU A 170 12.53 8.51 11.74
CA LEU A 170 12.00 7.44 10.88
C LEU A 170 12.31 6.04 11.46
N LEU A 171 13.54 5.81 11.93
CA LEU A 171 13.93 4.51 12.51
C LEU A 171 13.27 4.18 13.87
N LYS A 172 12.65 5.16 14.55
CA LYS A 172 11.77 4.89 15.72
C LYS A 172 10.38 4.40 15.31
N ARG A 173 10.03 4.52 14.02
CA ARG A 173 8.70 4.26 13.46
C ARG A 173 8.79 3.17 12.38
N PRO A 174 9.10 1.91 12.75
CA PRO A 174 9.25 0.82 11.78
C PRO A 174 8.00 0.64 10.91
N ASP A 175 6.80 0.77 11.48
CA ASP A 175 5.52 0.74 10.77
C ASP A 175 5.41 1.83 9.67
N LEU A 176 6.07 2.98 9.81
CA LEU A 176 6.19 4.01 8.76
C LEU A 176 7.24 3.61 7.71
N VAL A 177 8.42 3.17 8.13
CA VAL A 177 9.48 2.77 7.19
C VAL A 177 9.03 1.59 6.33
N ASP A 178 8.35 0.60 6.90
CA ASP A 178 7.77 -0.55 6.19
C ASP A 178 6.56 -0.19 5.30
N ALA A 179 5.92 0.96 5.52
CA ALA A 179 4.89 1.49 4.62
C ALA A 179 5.47 2.26 3.43
N LEU A 180 6.66 2.84 3.58
CA LEU A 180 7.41 3.54 2.52
C LEU A 180 8.23 2.56 1.67
N ASP A 181 8.66 1.45 2.27
CA ASP A 181 9.41 0.35 1.63
C ASP A 181 8.51 -0.56 0.77
N ARG A 182 7.19 -0.48 0.98
CA ARG A 182 6.23 -1.46 0.47
C ARG A 182 6.12 -1.45 -1.06
N HIS A 183 6.34 -2.60 -1.67
CA HIS A 183 6.17 -2.79 -3.11
C HIS A 183 4.70 -2.67 -3.51
N SER A 184 4.39 -1.74 -4.42
CA SER A 184 3.03 -1.26 -4.71
C SER A 184 2.05 -2.32 -5.25
N THR A 185 2.59 -3.36 -5.92
CA THR A 185 1.81 -4.44 -6.54
C THR A 185 1.60 -5.66 -5.64
N THR A 186 2.49 -5.90 -4.67
CA THR A 186 2.56 -7.18 -3.92
C THR A 186 2.50 -7.03 -2.41
N GLY A 187 2.67 -5.80 -1.90
CA GLY A 187 2.81 -5.53 -0.48
C GLY A 187 4.12 -6.02 0.14
N ALA A 188 5.06 -6.56 -0.64
CA ALA A 188 6.34 -7.05 -0.12
C ALA A 188 7.23 -5.90 0.40
N LEU A 189 8.14 -6.21 1.33
CA LEU A 189 9.21 -5.32 1.78
C LEU A 189 10.48 -5.67 1.00
N ASP A 190 10.91 -4.80 0.09
CA ASP A 190 12.03 -5.08 -0.83
C ASP A 190 13.33 -4.34 -0.47
N GLY A 191 13.30 -3.44 0.52
CA GLY A 191 14.44 -2.63 0.95
C GLY A 191 14.71 -1.38 0.11
N LEU A 192 13.84 -1.06 -0.85
CA LEU A 192 14.02 -0.03 -1.87
C LEU A 192 12.90 1.02 -1.83
N ILE A 193 13.11 2.10 -1.08
CA ILE A 193 12.16 3.22 -0.99
C ILE A 193 12.42 4.19 -2.15
N ASP A 194 11.49 4.30 -3.10
CA ASP A 194 11.52 5.30 -4.18
C ASP A 194 10.54 6.46 -3.97
N ARG A 195 10.67 7.53 -4.78
CA ARG A 195 9.80 8.71 -4.71
C ARG A 195 8.31 8.37 -4.93
N GLN A 196 8.01 7.43 -5.81
CA GLN A 196 6.63 7.04 -6.15
C GLN A 196 5.97 6.28 -4.99
N LYS A 197 6.70 5.36 -4.33
CA LYS A 197 6.23 4.72 -3.08
C LYS A 197 5.92 5.76 -2.02
N ILE A 198 6.84 6.70 -1.74
CA ILE A 198 6.62 7.76 -0.74
C ILE A 198 5.38 8.61 -1.10
N GLU A 199 5.25 9.05 -2.35
CA GLU A 199 4.07 9.80 -2.81
C GLU A 199 2.77 9.01 -2.67
N MET A 200 2.78 7.70 -2.94
CA MET A 200 1.63 6.82 -2.76
C MET A 200 1.27 6.65 -1.28
N THR A 201 2.24 6.53 -0.38
CA THR A 201 2.01 6.47 1.08
C THR A 201 1.43 7.78 1.63
N ILE A 202 1.90 8.93 1.14
CA ILE A 202 1.36 10.26 1.52
C ILE A 202 -0.08 10.42 1.02
N LYS A 203 -0.32 10.17 -0.28
CA LYS A 203 -1.64 10.32 -0.93
C LYS A 203 -2.65 9.22 -0.55
N GLY A 204 -2.16 8.12 0.05
CA GLY A 204 -2.97 6.96 0.42
C GLY A 204 -4.05 7.28 1.44
N GLN A 205 -5.30 6.93 1.11
CA GLN A 205 -6.49 7.17 1.93
C GLN A 205 -6.84 6.00 2.87
N SER A 206 -6.18 4.84 2.71
CA SER A 206 -6.44 3.67 3.57
C SER A 206 -6.03 3.96 5.02
N PRO A 207 -6.92 3.73 6.00
CA PRO A 207 -6.56 3.81 7.42
C PRO A 207 -5.58 2.71 7.85
N PHE A 208 -5.35 1.71 6.99
CA PHE A 208 -4.46 0.58 7.24
C PHE A 208 -3.08 0.72 6.58
N LYS A 209 -2.80 1.80 5.84
CA LYS A 209 -1.56 1.96 5.05
C LYS A 209 -0.26 1.85 5.88
N TYR A 210 -0.29 2.29 7.13
CA TYR A 210 0.85 2.18 8.07
C TYR A 210 0.86 0.88 8.87
N GLN A 211 -0.14 0.01 8.75
CA GLN A 211 -0.15 -1.23 9.51
C GLN A 211 0.86 -2.23 8.95
N SER A 212 1.58 -2.92 9.82
CA SER A 212 2.35 -4.11 9.47
C SER A 212 1.42 -5.31 9.21
N ASP A 213 1.90 -6.34 8.51
CA ASP A 213 1.06 -7.48 8.09
C ASP A 213 0.55 -8.31 9.30
N LYS A 214 1.27 -8.22 10.42
CA LYS A 214 0.87 -8.73 11.74
C LYS A 214 -0.33 -7.96 12.31
N GLN A 215 -0.34 -6.64 12.19
CA GLN A 215 -1.46 -5.79 12.63
C GLN A 215 -2.69 -6.02 11.73
N LEU A 216 -2.51 -6.15 10.41
CA LEU A 216 -3.59 -6.60 9.51
C LEU A 216 -4.15 -7.97 9.88
N ALA A 217 -3.29 -8.96 10.16
CA ALA A 217 -3.75 -10.27 10.63
C ALA A 217 -4.52 -10.20 11.96
N ALA A 218 -4.20 -9.25 12.83
CA ALA A 218 -4.94 -8.99 14.07
C ALA A 218 -6.31 -8.34 13.80
N GLU A 219 -6.39 -7.38 12.89
CA GLU A 219 -7.62 -6.69 12.52
C GLU A 219 -8.59 -7.63 11.75
N MET A 220 -8.07 -8.49 10.87
CA MET A 220 -8.85 -9.60 10.27
C MET A 220 -9.33 -10.61 11.30
N LEU A 221 -8.53 -10.91 12.34
CA LEU A 221 -8.92 -11.84 13.40
C LEU A 221 -10.04 -11.27 14.27
N LYS A 222 -10.02 -9.96 14.51
CA LYS A 222 -11.05 -9.18 15.21
C LYS A 222 -12.37 -9.15 14.43
N HIS A 223 -12.30 -8.85 13.13
CA HIS A 223 -13.46 -8.79 12.23
C HIS A 223 -13.77 -10.12 11.51
N PHE A 224 -13.29 -11.25 12.07
CA PHE A 224 -13.34 -12.53 11.38
C PHE A 224 -14.77 -13.02 11.11
N ASP A 225 -15.70 -12.75 12.05
CA ASP A 225 -17.04 -13.30 11.97
C ASP A 225 -17.95 -12.48 11.02
N GLU A 226 -17.57 -11.24 10.71
CA GLU A 226 -18.12 -10.41 9.64
C GLU A 226 -17.47 -10.71 8.28
N LEU A 227 -16.14 -10.90 8.23
CA LEU A 227 -15.40 -11.16 6.99
C LEU A 227 -15.65 -12.56 6.41
N LYS A 228 -16.00 -13.56 7.24
CA LYS A 228 -16.24 -14.94 6.78
C LYS A 228 -17.58 -15.15 6.06
N GLY A 229 -18.36 -14.09 5.84
CA GLY A 229 -19.66 -14.13 5.21
C GLY A 229 -20.68 -14.98 5.99
N GLY A 230 -21.06 -16.13 5.43
CA GLY A 230 -22.15 -16.96 5.94
C GLY A 230 -21.98 -17.40 7.41
N PHE A 231 -23.10 -17.45 8.14
CA PHE A 231 -23.13 -17.83 9.57
C PHE A 231 -22.39 -19.16 9.85
N TRP A 232 -22.59 -20.16 8.99
CA TRP A 232 -21.97 -21.49 9.09
C TRP A 232 -20.51 -21.56 8.61
N SER A 233 -19.98 -20.53 7.94
CA SER A 233 -18.60 -20.51 7.47
C SER A 233 -17.61 -20.54 8.64
N ARG A 234 -16.44 -21.16 8.42
CA ARG A 234 -15.36 -21.36 9.40
C ARG A 234 -14.03 -20.70 8.99
N THR A 235 -14.00 -20.10 7.79
CA THR A 235 -12.85 -19.53 7.09
C THR A 235 -13.30 -18.27 6.36
N ILE A 236 -12.39 -17.33 6.12
CA ILE A 236 -12.65 -16.20 5.23
C ILE A 236 -12.27 -16.66 3.82
N ASN A 237 -13.20 -16.59 2.87
CA ASN A 237 -12.93 -16.86 1.46
C ASN A 237 -12.20 -15.67 0.83
N ILE A 238 -11.12 -15.92 0.11
CA ILE A 238 -10.37 -14.87 -0.61
C ILE A 238 -11.22 -14.22 -1.72
N ASP A 239 -12.16 -14.94 -2.34
CA ASP A 239 -13.04 -14.35 -3.34
C ASP A 239 -14.09 -13.41 -2.71
N ASP A 240 -14.67 -13.76 -1.55
CA ASP A 240 -15.54 -12.87 -0.77
C ASP A 240 -14.79 -11.57 -0.38
N LEU A 241 -13.48 -11.65 -0.10
CA LEU A 241 -12.63 -10.48 0.16
C LEU A 241 -12.39 -9.63 -1.09
N LYS A 242 -12.23 -10.22 -2.28
CA LYS A 242 -12.10 -9.46 -3.55
C LYS A 242 -13.40 -8.70 -3.84
N ASP A 243 -14.54 -9.38 -3.71
CA ASP A 243 -15.86 -8.77 -3.90
C ASP A 243 -16.12 -7.64 -2.89
N LEU A 244 -15.74 -7.84 -1.62
CA LEU A 244 -15.81 -6.80 -0.59
C LEU A 244 -14.89 -5.61 -0.89
N ALA A 245 -13.65 -5.85 -1.32
CA ALA A 245 -12.71 -4.80 -1.69
C ALA A 245 -13.20 -3.96 -2.88
N GLY A 246 -13.88 -4.60 -3.83
CA GLY A 246 -14.49 -3.97 -5.01
C GLY A 246 -15.75 -3.13 -4.72
N GLN A 247 -16.37 -3.26 -3.54
CA GLN A 247 -17.54 -2.45 -3.19
C GLN A 247 -17.18 -0.96 -3.07
N LYS A 248 -18.13 -0.10 -3.43
CA LYS A 248 -18.06 1.34 -3.13
C LYS A 248 -18.24 1.56 -1.64
N LEU A 249 -17.60 2.61 -1.12
CA LEU A 249 -17.87 3.09 0.24
C LEU A 249 -19.35 3.48 0.36
N THR A 250 -19.92 3.18 1.52
CA THR A 250 -21.36 3.19 1.79
C THR A 250 -21.79 4.28 2.77
N GLY A 251 -20.85 4.88 3.48
CA GLY A 251 -21.11 5.87 4.54
C GLY A 251 -21.40 5.24 5.90
N ASP A 252 -21.63 3.93 6.00
CA ASP A 252 -21.58 3.22 7.27
C ASP A 252 -20.12 2.94 7.66
N ALA A 253 -19.71 3.47 8.82
CA ALA A 253 -18.33 3.38 9.27
C ALA A 253 -17.87 1.93 9.53
N SER A 254 -18.77 1.01 9.87
CA SER A 254 -18.44 -0.38 10.16
C SER A 254 -18.16 -1.14 8.87
N LYS A 255 -19.07 -1.05 7.90
CA LYS A 255 -18.91 -1.65 6.57
C LYS A 255 -17.76 -1.03 5.80
N ASP A 256 -17.58 0.28 5.87
CA ASP A 256 -16.49 0.97 5.16
C ASP A 256 -15.12 0.61 5.77
N ASN A 257 -15.02 0.32 7.07
CA ASN A 257 -13.82 -0.26 7.68
C ASN A 257 -13.50 -1.64 7.10
N LEU A 258 -14.51 -2.50 6.93
CA LEU A 258 -14.34 -3.83 6.32
C LEU A 258 -13.93 -3.75 4.84
N ILE A 259 -14.49 -2.80 4.07
CA ILE A 259 -14.10 -2.55 2.67
C ILE A 259 -12.64 -2.07 2.59
N TRP A 260 -12.23 -1.11 3.43
CA TRP A 260 -10.84 -0.64 3.47
C TRP A 260 -9.86 -1.74 3.89
N LEU A 261 -10.25 -2.57 4.86
CA LEU A 261 -9.45 -3.70 5.33
C LEU A 261 -9.23 -4.70 4.19
N ALA A 262 -10.30 -5.12 3.52
CA ALA A 262 -10.24 -6.02 2.37
C ALA A 262 -9.34 -5.46 1.25
N ARG A 263 -9.47 -4.17 0.89
CA ARG A 263 -8.61 -3.53 -0.12
C ARG A 263 -7.13 -3.60 0.24
N GLU A 264 -6.77 -3.26 1.48
CA GLU A 264 -5.37 -3.28 1.94
C GLU A 264 -4.78 -4.69 1.88
N ILE A 265 -5.56 -5.72 2.26
CA ILE A 265 -5.11 -7.12 2.23
C ILE A 265 -4.97 -7.61 0.79
N ILE A 266 -5.95 -7.32 -0.08
CA ILE A 266 -5.91 -7.72 -1.50
C ILE A 266 -4.75 -7.05 -2.25
N GLN A 267 -4.38 -5.81 -1.91
CA GLN A 267 -3.20 -5.14 -2.46
C GLN A 267 -1.87 -5.78 -1.97
N ARG A 268 -1.87 -6.45 -0.81
CA ARG A 268 -0.69 -7.08 -0.22
C ARG A 268 -0.67 -8.58 -0.48
N SER A 269 -0.52 -8.97 -1.75
CA SER A 269 -0.56 -10.37 -2.20
C SER A 269 0.29 -11.35 -1.38
N GLU A 270 1.49 -10.94 -0.95
CA GLU A 270 2.36 -11.79 -0.12
C GLU A 270 1.82 -11.97 1.31
N ALA A 271 1.22 -10.93 1.88
CA ALA A 271 0.55 -11.02 3.18
C ALA A 271 -0.72 -11.89 3.08
N LEU A 272 -1.51 -11.71 2.02
CA LEU A 272 -2.69 -12.51 1.70
C LEU A 272 -2.34 -14.01 1.56
N LYS A 273 -1.38 -14.37 0.70
CA LYS A 273 -0.91 -15.77 0.54
C LYS A 273 -0.40 -16.37 1.85
N LYS A 274 0.31 -15.56 2.66
CA LYS A 274 0.77 -15.98 3.99
C LYS A 274 -0.38 -16.22 4.97
N MET A 275 -1.48 -15.46 4.88
CA MET A 275 -2.69 -15.64 5.71
C MET A 275 -3.48 -16.88 5.32
N ASP A 276 -3.53 -17.19 4.03
CA ASP A 276 -4.16 -18.39 3.45
C ASP A 276 -3.46 -19.67 3.96
N ASN A 277 -2.20 -19.83 3.56
CA ASN A 277 -1.37 -21.02 3.80
C ASN A 277 -1.01 -21.23 5.28
N THR A 278 -1.23 -20.24 6.15
CA THR A 278 -0.97 -20.42 7.59
C THR A 278 -2.12 -21.19 8.26
N ARG A 279 -1.90 -22.49 8.51
CA ARG A 279 -2.84 -23.40 9.22
C ARG A 279 -4.14 -23.71 8.46
N GLY A 280 -4.28 -23.31 7.19
CA GLY A 280 -5.21 -23.89 6.23
C GLY A 280 -4.60 -25.11 5.51
N LEU A 281 -5.05 -25.39 4.29
CA LEU A 281 -4.21 -26.03 3.28
C LEU A 281 -3.40 -24.93 2.55
N ASP A 282 -2.41 -25.30 1.74
CA ASP A 282 -1.65 -24.33 0.95
C ASP A 282 -2.44 -23.94 -0.32
N ASP A 283 -2.58 -22.63 -0.57
CA ASP A 283 -3.23 -22.04 -1.76
C ASP A 283 -4.70 -22.51 -1.97
N ASP A 284 -5.46 -22.74 -0.88
CA ASP A 284 -6.86 -23.19 -0.93
C ASP A 284 -7.91 -22.06 -0.95
N GLY A 285 -7.50 -20.80 -0.72
CA GLY A 285 -8.36 -19.62 -0.71
C GLY A 285 -9.17 -19.43 0.58
N LEU A 286 -8.90 -20.19 1.65
CA LEU A 286 -9.70 -20.26 2.88
C LEU A 286 -8.92 -19.87 4.15
N ILE A 287 -8.61 -18.57 4.28
CA ILE A 287 -7.93 -17.97 5.44
C ILE A 287 -8.58 -18.40 6.76
N SER A 288 -7.80 -19.08 7.60
CA SER A 288 -8.31 -19.69 8.84
C SER A 288 -8.18 -18.78 10.08
N LYS A 289 -9.16 -18.82 10.99
CA LYS A 289 -9.12 -18.09 12.28
C LYS A 289 -7.91 -18.49 13.15
N LYS A 290 -7.42 -19.73 12.98
CA LYS A 290 -6.20 -20.26 13.62
C LYS A 290 -4.92 -19.71 12.97
N GLY A 291 -4.97 -19.44 11.67
CA GLY A 291 -3.89 -18.85 10.88
C GLY A 291 -3.63 -17.41 11.26
N LEU A 292 -4.68 -16.59 11.20
CA LEU A 292 -4.65 -15.20 11.65
C LEU A 292 -4.18 -15.09 13.12
N LYS A 293 -4.68 -15.94 14.02
CA LYS A 293 -4.22 -16.03 15.41
C LYS A 293 -2.78 -16.52 15.62
N LYS A 294 -2.12 -17.07 14.58
CA LYS A 294 -0.67 -17.33 14.57
C LYS A 294 0.12 -16.12 14.03
N LEU A 295 -0.41 -15.43 13.01
CA LEU A 295 0.25 -14.29 12.36
C LEU A 295 0.14 -12.99 13.16
N SER A 296 -0.91 -12.84 13.98
CA SER A 296 -1.16 -11.68 14.83
C SER A 296 -0.33 -11.66 16.13
N ARG A 297 0.69 -12.52 16.28
CA ARG A 297 1.42 -12.77 17.54
C ARG A 297 2.80 -12.13 17.59
#